data_AF-A0A657AKE0-F1
#
_entry.id   AF-A0A657AKE0-F1
#
_cell.length_a   1.000
_cell.length_b   1.000
_cell.length_c   1.000
_cell.angle_alpha   90.00
_cell.angle_beta   90.00
_cell.angle_gamma   90.00
#
_symmetry.space_group_name_H-M   'P 1'
#
loop_
_entity.id
_entity.type
_entity.pdbx_description
1 polymer ?
#
loop_
_entity_poly.entity_id
_entity_poly.type
_entity_poly.pdbx_seq_one_letter_code
_entity_poly.pdbx_strand_id
1 'polypeptide(L)'
;MISTSKVEPINCGDIHLLSQALKACGDPLRLQILQVLQFETFGVLELTQLFNTKQSGMSHHLKVLSQSSLVEAQREGNAVFYRRPVSFDSQRVKSTTEQLFSLVDQCPLDQSLQDKIKCIQEQRAVQSQAFFSRNADRFHEQQELIAKHSLYAQASFELLLQEQRANLAEQTIIEFGPGEGHFLRPLSETYKSVIAIDNSQDMLNKARAFALSEGLNNITFELGDTHSYKNLCNKNERPQVDAAVMNMVLHHVPAPAQIFIDVYAILKPGSSLVICDLAHHNQEWARESCGDLWLGFEAQELLSWAERAGFIEEKNAFIGLRNGFQIQLRKFIKPINSSIN
;
A
#
# COMPACT_ATOMS: atom_id res chain seq x y z
N MET A 1 -21.39 36.45 21.95
CA MET A 1 -21.95 35.12 22.25
C MET A 1 -21.09 34.10 21.53
N ILE A 2 -20.26 33.38 22.28
CA ILE A 2 -19.44 32.29 21.73
C ILE A 2 -20.43 31.14 21.50
N SER A 3 -20.57 30.73 20.24
CA SER A 3 -21.37 29.57 19.87
C SER A 3 -20.73 28.34 20.49
N THR A 4 -21.22 27.91 21.64
CA THR A 4 -20.86 26.63 22.24
C THR A 4 -21.50 25.55 21.39
N SER A 5 -20.75 24.99 20.44
CA SER A 5 -21.06 23.69 19.88
C SER A 5 -21.29 22.74 21.06
N LYS A 6 -22.41 22.02 21.06
CA LYS A 6 -22.75 21.06 22.11
C LYS A 6 -21.66 19.98 22.16
N VAL A 7 -20.67 20.16 23.02
CA VAL A 7 -19.70 19.11 23.35
C VAL A 7 -20.47 18.08 24.17
N GLU A 8 -20.68 16.89 23.59
CA GLU A 8 -21.26 15.78 24.34
C GLU A 8 -20.42 15.49 25.59
N PRO A 9 -21.05 15.23 26.75
CA PRO A 9 -20.33 15.00 27.99
C PRO A 9 -19.38 13.78 27.89
N ILE A 10 -18.18 13.94 28.44
CA ILE A 10 -17.15 12.89 28.54
C ILE A 10 -17.60 11.90 29.62
N ASN A 11 -17.72 10.61 29.30
CA ASN A 11 -18.03 9.58 30.29
C ASN A 11 -16.75 9.27 31.12
N CYS A 12 -16.90 8.81 32.36
CA CYS A 12 -15.77 8.49 33.25
C CYS A 12 -14.79 7.46 32.63
N GLY A 13 -15.30 6.49 31.85
CA GLY A 13 -14.48 5.54 31.10
C GLY A 13 -13.56 6.19 30.05
N ASP A 14 -14.03 7.28 29.42
CA ASP A 14 -13.27 8.00 28.38
C ASP A 14 -12.10 8.78 29.00
N ILE A 15 -12.28 9.32 30.22
CA ILE A 15 -11.21 10.01 30.95
C ILE A 15 -10.07 9.04 31.27
N HIS A 16 -10.39 7.79 31.64
CA HIS A 16 -9.38 6.79 31.95
C HIS A 16 -8.56 6.41 30.72
N LEU A 17 -9.24 6.14 29.59
CA LEU A 17 -8.57 5.82 28.32
C LEU A 17 -7.69 6.97 27.82
N LEU A 18 -8.20 8.21 27.89
CA LEU A 18 -7.43 9.40 27.55
C LEU A 18 -6.20 9.55 28.45
N SER A 19 -6.36 9.35 29.76
CA SER A 19 -5.23 9.40 30.71
C SER A 19 -4.17 8.34 30.42
N GLN A 20 -4.58 7.11 30.07
CA GLN A 20 -3.66 6.04 29.68
C GLN A 20 -2.90 6.39 28.40
N ALA A 21 -3.60 6.85 27.36
CA ALA A 21 -2.98 7.26 26.10
C ALA A 21 -1.99 8.42 26.31
N LEU A 22 -2.37 9.47 27.05
CA LEU A 22 -1.48 10.59 27.35
C LEU A 22 -0.26 10.15 28.18
N LYS A 23 -0.44 9.24 29.15
CA LYS A 23 0.67 8.66 29.91
C LYS A 23 1.59 7.80 29.02
N ALA A 24 1.02 7.13 28.02
CA ALA A 24 1.78 6.40 27.03
C ALA A 24 2.57 7.33 26.10
N CYS A 25 2.01 8.49 25.77
CA CYS A 25 2.66 9.52 24.96
C CYS A 25 3.67 10.38 25.71
N GLY A 26 3.67 10.36 27.05
CA GLY A 26 4.60 11.15 27.87
C GLY A 26 6.08 10.77 27.76
N ASP A 27 6.45 9.81 26.92
CA ASP A 27 7.84 9.40 26.65
C ASP A 27 8.20 9.74 25.20
N PRO A 28 9.32 10.46 24.96
CA PRO A 28 9.70 10.89 23.61
C PRO A 28 9.90 9.75 22.61
N LEU A 29 10.47 8.61 23.04
CA LEU A 29 10.71 7.48 22.14
C LEU A 29 9.38 6.86 21.69
N ARG A 30 8.38 6.77 22.57
CA ARG A 30 7.04 6.30 22.18
C ARG A 30 6.38 7.21 21.14
N LEU A 31 6.55 8.53 21.24
CA LEU A 31 6.07 9.46 20.20
C LEU A 31 6.82 9.28 18.89
N GLN A 32 8.14 9.08 18.92
CA GLN A 32 8.93 8.81 17.72
C GLN A 32 8.57 7.47 17.07
N ILE A 33 8.29 6.42 17.86
CA ILE A 33 7.77 5.16 17.35
C ILE A 33 6.45 5.40 16.60
N LEU A 34 5.50 6.11 17.23
CA LEU A 34 4.23 6.44 16.57
C LEU A 34 4.45 7.22 15.28
N GLN A 35 5.36 8.20 15.28
CA GLN A 35 5.73 8.99 14.11
C GLN A 35 6.23 8.09 12.96
N VAL A 36 7.12 7.16 13.23
CA VAL A 36 7.63 6.21 12.22
C VAL A 36 6.54 5.27 11.70
N LEU A 37 5.65 4.80 12.57
CA LEU A 37 4.51 3.95 12.22
C LEU A 37 3.40 4.69 11.43
N GLN A 38 3.58 5.98 11.11
CA GLN A 38 2.62 6.75 10.32
C GLN A 38 2.45 6.16 8.90
N PHE A 39 3.56 5.81 8.27
CA PHE A 39 3.57 5.45 6.85
C PHE A 39 3.56 3.96 6.62
N GLU A 40 4.17 3.19 7.50
CA GLU A 40 4.38 1.77 7.26
C GLU A 40 4.47 0.97 8.55
N THR A 41 4.48 -0.34 8.37
CA THR A 41 4.52 -1.32 9.44
C THR A 41 5.98 -1.75 9.67
N PHE A 42 6.39 -1.89 10.93
CA PHE A 42 7.74 -2.31 11.29
C PHE A 42 7.76 -3.47 12.28
N GLY A 43 8.68 -4.40 12.05
CA GLY A 43 9.01 -5.48 12.97
C GLY A 43 9.72 -4.96 14.23
N VAL A 44 9.62 -5.71 15.33
CA VAL A 44 10.32 -5.35 16.58
C VAL A 44 11.83 -5.16 16.38
N LEU A 45 12.45 -6.01 15.55
CA LEU A 45 13.89 -5.92 15.26
C LEU A 45 14.24 -4.69 14.44
N GLU A 46 13.40 -4.33 13.46
CA GLU A 46 13.57 -3.12 12.65
C GLU A 46 13.45 -1.87 13.53
N LEU A 47 12.46 -1.79 14.40
CA LEU A 47 12.32 -0.69 15.38
C LEU A 47 13.51 -0.64 16.35
N THR A 48 14.01 -1.79 16.78
CA THR A 48 15.19 -1.89 17.64
C THR A 48 16.43 -1.28 16.94
N GLN A 49 16.61 -1.58 15.65
CA GLN A 49 17.68 -1.02 14.80
C GLN A 49 17.48 0.49 14.56
N LEU A 50 16.27 0.93 14.24
CA LEU A 50 15.94 2.34 13.98
C LEU A 50 16.32 3.24 15.16
N PHE A 51 15.91 2.84 16.36
CA PHE A 51 16.07 3.63 17.58
C PHE A 51 17.32 3.28 18.41
N ASN A 52 18.16 2.36 17.93
CA ASN A 52 19.36 1.88 18.65
C ASN A 52 19.06 1.46 20.10
N THR A 53 18.00 0.68 20.28
CA THR A 53 17.57 0.18 21.59
C THR A 53 17.88 -1.31 21.73
N LYS A 54 17.67 -1.88 22.92
CA LYS A 54 17.65 -3.35 23.08
C LYS A 54 16.25 -3.85 22.79
N GLN A 55 16.14 -5.05 22.22
CA GLN A 55 14.85 -5.69 21.89
C GLN A 55 13.89 -5.76 23.10
N SER A 56 14.40 -6.04 24.30
CA SER A 56 13.58 -6.06 25.52
C SER A 56 13.00 -4.68 25.88
N GLY A 57 13.77 -3.61 25.68
CA GLY A 57 13.31 -2.24 25.85
C GLY A 57 12.26 -1.87 24.81
N MET A 58 12.53 -2.15 23.52
CA MET A 58 11.58 -1.90 22.43
C MET A 58 10.25 -2.63 22.65
N SER A 59 10.32 -3.91 23.02
CA SER A 59 9.13 -4.72 23.33
C SER A 59 8.32 -4.15 24.49
N HIS A 60 8.99 -3.55 25.51
CA HIS A 60 8.31 -2.87 26.60
C HIS A 60 7.56 -1.61 26.12
N HIS A 61 8.20 -0.75 25.32
CA HIS A 61 7.54 0.43 24.75
C HIS A 61 6.32 0.06 23.91
N LEU A 62 6.47 -0.95 23.04
CA LEU A 62 5.39 -1.45 22.18
C LEU A 62 4.24 -2.06 22.98
N LYS A 63 4.55 -2.80 24.07
CA LYS A 63 3.52 -3.31 24.98
C LYS A 63 2.72 -2.17 25.60
N VAL A 64 3.37 -1.10 26.07
CA VAL A 64 2.65 0.02 26.69
C VAL A 64 1.81 0.79 25.67
N LEU A 65 2.32 0.99 24.46
CA LEU A 65 1.56 1.60 23.36
C LEU A 65 0.35 0.74 22.97
N SER A 66 0.52 -0.58 22.89
CA SER A 66 -0.57 -1.52 22.55
C SER A 66 -1.65 -1.56 23.63
N GLN A 67 -1.25 -1.57 24.91
CA GLN A 67 -2.18 -1.49 26.04
C GLN A 67 -2.99 -0.18 26.08
N SER A 68 -2.50 0.86 25.40
CA SER A 68 -3.17 2.15 25.30
C SER A 68 -3.90 2.34 23.95
N SER A 69 -4.03 1.27 23.15
CA SER A 69 -4.65 1.29 21.82
C SER A 69 -4.03 2.32 20.87
N LEU A 70 -2.72 2.56 20.99
CA LEU A 70 -1.96 3.47 20.12
C LEU A 70 -1.19 2.75 19.01
N VAL A 71 -1.02 1.43 19.15
CA VAL A 71 -0.45 0.55 18.12
C VAL A 71 -1.17 -0.80 18.14
N GLU A 72 -1.21 -1.44 16.99
CA GLU A 72 -1.68 -2.82 16.83
C GLU A 72 -0.50 -3.72 16.42
N ALA A 73 -0.48 -4.93 16.94
CA ALA A 73 0.48 -5.95 16.56
C ALA A 73 -0.15 -6.87 15.50
N GLN A 74 0.57 -7.05 14.39
CA GLN A 74 0.23 -7.95 13.30
C GLN A 74 1.30 -9.04 13.22
N ARG A 75 0.89 -10.29 13.17
CA ARG A 75 1.82 -11.40 13.02
C ARG A 75 2.03 -11.68 11.55
N GLU A 76 3.29 -11.63 11.14
CA GLU A 76 3.75 -11.81 9.77
C GLU A 76 4.70 -13.01 9.77
N GLY A 77 4.13 -14.21 9.78
CA GLY A 77 4.85 -15.46 10.02
C GLY A 77 5.49 -15.52 11.41
N ASN A 78 6.80 -15.77 11.46
CA ASN A 78 7.55 -15.86 12.72
C ASN A 78 7.85 -14.50 13.38
N ALA A 79 7.57 -13.39 12.71
CA ALA A 79 7.82 -12.05 13.20
C ALA A 79 6.54 -11.34 13.60
N VAL A 80 6.65 -10.42 14.57
CA VAL A 80 5.57 -9.51 14.96
C VAL A 80 5.93 -8.12 14.48
N PHE A 81 5.01 -7.57 13.71
CA PHE A 81 5.05 -6.26 13.12
C PHE A 81 4.05 -5.35 13.83
N TYR A 82 4.35 -4.06 13.89
CA TYR A 82 3.53 -3.06 14.56
C TYR A 82 3.16 -1.97 13.57
N ARG A 83 1.91 -1.51 13.67
CA ARG A 83 1.36 -0.37 12.92
C ARG A 83 0.48 0.48 13.82
N ARG A 84 0.09 1.66 13.35
CA ARG A 84 -0.99 2.43 13.97
C ARG A 84 -2.33 1.68 13.81
N PRO A 85 -3.27 1.85 14.76
CA PRO A 85 -4.56 1.16 14.71
C PRO A 85 -5.33 1.51 13.44
N VAL A 86 -5.88 0.47 12.80
CA VAL A 86 -6.73 0.61 11.61
C VAL A 86 -8.20 0.62 12.00
N SER A 87 -8.54 0.02 13.14
CA SER A 87 -9.89 -0.06 13.68
C SER A 87 -9.91 0.44 15.12
N PHE A 88 -11.06 0.98 15.55
CA PHE A 88 -11.22 1.51 16.90
C PHE A 88 -12.55 1.03 17.49
N ASP A 89 -12.52 0.64 18.76
CA ASP A 89 -13.71 0.14 19.49
C ASP A 89 -14.81 1.19 19.64
N SER A 90 -14.44 2.48 19.58
CA SER A 90 -15.41 3.57 19.63
C SER A 90 -14.98 4.77 18.80
N GLN A 91 -15.97 5.51 18.27
CA GLN A 91 -15.75 6.73 17.50
C GLN A 91 -15.02 7.82 18.31
N ARG A 92 -15.21 7.84 19.64
CA ARG A 92 -14.57 8.81 20.52
C ARG A 92 -13.07 8.52 20.69
N VAL A 93 -12.71 7.27 20.96
CA VAL A 93 -11.30 6.82 21.00
C VAL A 93 -10.61 7.10 19.66
N LYS A 94 -11.28 6.78 18.55
CA LYS A 94 -10.81 7.13 17.20
C LYS A 94 -10.46 8.61 17.08
N SER A 95 -11.42 9.50 17.35
CA SER A 95 -11.22 10.95 17.20
C SER A 95 -10.09 11.53 18.04
N THR A 96 -9.89 10.99 19.25
CA THR A 96 -8.83 11.45 20.17
C THR A 96 -7.46 10.96 19.70
N THR A 97 -7.37 9.68 19.34
CA THR A 97 -6.13 9.08 18.84
C THR A 97 -5.72 9.71 17.50
N GLU A 98 -6.66 10.01 16.61
CA GLU A 98 -6.40 10.72 15.35
C GLU A 98 -5.87 12.14 15.58
N GLN A 99 -6.40 12.88 16.55
CA GLN A 99 -5.88 14.20 16.91
C GLN A 99 -4.44 14.12 17.45
N LEU A 100 -4.18 13.15 18.32
CA LEU A 100 -2.83 12.89 18.83
C LEU A 100 -1.86 12.56 17.67
N PHE A 101 -2.26 11.67 16.77
CA PHE A 101 -1.46 11.34 15.59
C PHE A 101 -1.23 12.55 14.70
N SER A 102 -2.25 13.38 14.46
CA SER A 102 -2.09 14.62 13.71
C SER A 102 -1.05 15.56 14.33
N LEU A 103 -1.00 15.66 15.66
CA LEU A 103 0.02 16.46 16.36
C LEU A 103 1.43 15.86 16.22
N VAL A 104 1.55 14.53 16.33
CA VAL A 104 2.82 13.81 16.15
C VAL A 104 3.33 13.95 14.72
N ASP A 105 2.42 13.90 13.74
CA ASP A 105 2.71 13.93 12.31
C ASP A 105 3.16 15.32 11.82
N GLN A 106 2.84 16.37 12.58
CA GLN A 106 3.32 17.74 12.30
C GLN A 106 4.79 17.92 12.66
N CYS A 107 5.35 17.05 13.51
CA CYS A 107 6.78 17.04 13.77
C CYS A 107 7.49 16.38 12.58
N PRO A 108 8.49 17.00 11.96
CA PRO A 108 9.27 16.34 10.92
C PRO A 108 10.10 15.20 11.50
N LEU A 109 10.25 14.11 10.74
CA LEU A 109 11.20 13.04 11.04
C LEU A 109 12.62 13.57 10.86
N ASP A 110 13.51 13.29 11.82
CA ASP A 110 14.92 13.62 11.70
C ASP A 110 15.56 12.93 10.48
N GLN A 111 16.50 13.60 9.80
CA GLN A 111 17.11 13.08 8.59
C GLN A 111 17.82 11.74 8.82
N SER A 112 18.48 11.55 9.97
CA SER A 112 19.13 10.28 10.27
C SER A 112 18.12 9.14 10.38
N LEU A 113 16.93 9.41 10.90
CA LEU A 113 15.87 8.41 11.02
C LEU A 113 15.26 8.09 9.65
N GLN A 114 15.04 9.10 8.81
CA GLN A 114 14.60 8.91 7.42
C GLN A 114 15.57 8.03 6.62
N ASP A 115 16.87 8.26 6.76
CA ASP A 115 17.90 7.48 6.07
C ASP A 115 17.89 6.01 6.52
N LYS A 116 17.69 5.76 7.82
CA LYS A 116 17.57 4.38 8.34
C LYS A 116 16.30 3.69 7.85
N ILE A 117 15.17 4.39 7.78
CA ILE A 117 13.92 3.85 7.23
C ILE A 117 14.16 3.43 5.78
N LYS A 118 14.77 4.31 4.98
CA LYS A 118 15.09 4.02 3.59
C LYS A 118 15.99 2.78 3.45
N CYS A 119 17.00 2.65 4.31
CA CYS A 119 17.86 1.47 4.33
C CYS A 119 17.07 0.17 4.60
N ILE A 120 16.11 0.18 5.52
CA ILE A 120 15.24 -0.98 5.78
C ILE A 120 14.36 -1.31 4.56
N GLN A 121 13.80 -0.29 3.92
CA GLN A 121 13.00 -0.45 2.70
C GLN A 121 13.84 -1.05 1.56
N GLU A 122 15.08 -0.58 1.37
CA GLU A 122 16.03 -1.13 0.39
C GLU A 122 16.38 -2.60 0.71
N GLN A 123 16.59 -2.96 1.98
CA GLN A 123 16.83 -4.34 2.40
C GLN A 123 15.65 -5.26 2.08
N ARG A 124 14.42 -4.80 2.36
CA ARG A 124 13.18 -5.51 2.00
C ARG A 124 13.06 -5.65 0.48
N ALA A 125 13.40 -4.61 -0.29
CA ALA A 125 13.38 -4.64 -1.76
C ALA A 125 14.31 -5.71 -2.32
N VAL A 126 15.55 -5.74 -1.84
CA VAL A 126 16.55 -6.74 -2.25
C VAL A 126 16.09 -8.15 -1.90
N GLN A 127 15.52 -8.36 -0.71
CA GLN A 127 15.01 -9.67 -0.31
C GLN A 127 13.85 -10.14 -1.21
N SER A 128 12.90 -9.25 -1.48
CA SER A 128 11.74 -9.50 -2.35
C SER A 128 12.20 -9.85 -3.77
N GLN A 129 13.05 -9.01 -4.38
CA GLN A 129 13.57 -9.25 -5.72
C GLN A 129 14.37 -10.56 -5.82
N ALA A 130 15.23 -10.85 -4.84
CA ALA A 130 15.99 -12.10 -4.81
C ALA A 130 15.09 -13.35 -4.70
N PHE A 131 13.94 -13.24 -4.03
CA PHE A 131 12.95 -14.31 -4.00
C PHE A 131 12.34 -14.53 -5.39
N PHE A 132 11.91 -13.47 -6.06
CA PHE A 132 11.31 -13.56 -7.40
C PHE A 132 12.27 -14.10 -8.44
N SER A 133 13.51 -13.62 -8.47
CA SER A 133 14.51 -14.10 -9.43
C SER A 133 14.80 -15.59 -9.26
N ARG A 134 14.77 -16.13 -8.03
CA ARG A 134 15.02 -17.55 -7.77
C ARG A 134 13.82 -18.45 -8.09
N ASN A 135 12.60 -17.91 -8.00
CA ASN A 135 11.36 -18.67 -8.14
C ASN A 135 10.57 -18.32 -9.41
N ALA A 136 11.16 -17.57 -10.34
CA ALA A 136 10.50 -17.04 -11.53
C ALA A 136 9.76 -18.11 -12.37
N ASP A 137 10.24 -19.35 -12.38
CA ASP A 137 9.64 -20.45 -13.15
C ASP A 137 8.52 -21.19 -12.40
N ARG A 138 8.47 -21.07 -11.07
CA ARG A 138 7.43 -21.69 -10.21
C ARG A 138 6.38 -20.69 -9.73
N PHE A 139 6.63 -19.40 -9.95
CA PHE A 139 5.83 -18.30 -9.45
C PHE A 139 4.36 -18.41 -9.88
N HIS A 140 4.11 -18.66 -11.16
CA HIS A 140 2.74 -18.80 -11.68
C HIS A 140 1.97 -19.96 -11.02
N GLU A 141 2.59 -21.13 -10.91
CA GLU A 141 1.96 -22.30 -10.27
C GLU A 141 1.60 -22.02 -8.81
N GLN A 142 2.45 -21.29 -8.09
CA GLN A 142 2.26 -20.97 -6.69
C GLN A 142 1.21 -19.85 -6.49
N GLN A 143 1.19 -18.83 -7.34
CA GLN A 143 0.16 -17.78 -7.32
C GLN A 143 -1.23 -18.34 -7.64
N GLU A 144 -1.34 -19.28 -8.59
CA GLU A 144 -2.61 -19.96 -8.89
C GLU A 144 -3.16 -20.77 -7.70
N LEU A 145 -2.33 -21.14 -6.71
CA LEU A 145 -2.79 -21.74 -5.45
C LEU A 145 -3.48 -20.73 -4.53
N ILE A 146 -3.11 -19.44 -4.60
CA ILE A 146 -3.73 -18.35 -3.86
C ILE A 146 -4.99 -17.89 -4.59
N ALA A 147 -4.87 -17.52 -5.86
CA ALA A 147 -5.99 -17.08 -6.66
C ALA A 147 -5.72 -17.27 -8.14
N LYS A 148 -6.68 -17.85 -8.86
CA LYS A 148 -6.57 -17.93 -10.32
C LYS A 148 -6.65 -16.54 -10.93
N HIS A 149 -5.73 -16.22 -11.84
CA HIS A 149 -5.67 -14.90 -12.48
C HIS A 149 -7.03 -14.46 -13.06
N SER A 150 -7.72 -15.37 -13.74
CA SER A 150 -9.02 -15.11 -14.37
C SER A 150 -10.12 -14.67 -13.40
N LEU A 151 -10.04 -15.03 -12.12
CA LEU A 151 -11.08 -14.70 -11.13
C LEU A 151 -11.08 -13.22 -10.77
N TYR A 152 -9.92 -12.58 -10.71
CA TYR A 152 -9.80 -11.19 -10.29
C TYR A 152 -9.48 -10.24 -11.44
N ALA A 153 -8.79 -10.71 -12.48
CA ALA A 153 -8.43 -9.89 -13.64
C ALA A 153 -9.66 -9.28 -14.31
N GLN A 154 -10.70 -10.07 -14.57
CA GLN A 154 -11.91 -9.57 -15.21
C GLN A 154 -12.58 -8.47 -14.37
N ALA A 155 -12.73 -8.70 -13.06
CA ALA A 155 -13.35 -7.73 -12.16
C ALA A 155 -12.52 -6.43 -12.04
N SER A 156 -11.19 -6.55 -12.01
CA SER A 156 -10.25 -5.42 -12.02
C SER A 156 -10.41 -4.60 -13.32
N PHE A 157 -10.48 -5.28 -14.46
CA PHE A 157 -10.69 -4.64 -15.76
C PHE A 157 -12.06 -3.96 -15.88
N GLU A 158 -13.13 -4.62 -15.46
CA GLU A 158 -14.47 -4.02 -15.43
C GLU A 158 -14.51 -2.75 -14.56
N LEU A 159 -13.77 -2.74 -13.45
CA LEU A 159 -13.67 -1.59 -12.57
C LEU A 159 -12.92 -0.41 -13.22
N LEU A 160 -11.85 -0.69 -13.98
CA LEU A 160 -11.16 0.30 -14.83
C LEU A 160 -12.12 0.90 -15.87
N LEU A 161 -12.88 0.06 -16.59
CA LEU A 161 -13.79 0.52 -17.65
C LEU A 161 -14.97 1.37 -17.15
N GLN A 162 -15.26 1.36 -15.85
CA GLN A 162 -16.33 2.18 -15.26
C GLN A 162 -15.95 3.68 -15.17
N GLU A 163 -14.86 4.13 -15.77
CA GLU A 163 -14.55 5.55 -15.91
C GLU A 163 -15.60 6.29 -16.76
N GLN A 164 -16.17 7.35 -16.18
CA GLN A 164 -17.17 8.21 -16.87
C GLN A 164 -16.55 9.19 -17.87
N ARG A 165 -15.25 9.07 -18.20
CA ARG A 165 -14.51 10.10 -18.93
C ARG A 165 -13.77 9.57 -20.16
N ALA A 166 -14.16 10.13 -21.30
CA ALA A 166 -13.42 10.22 -22.57
C ALA A 166 -13.14 8.89 -23.30
N ASN A 167 -12.70 9.05 -24.55
CA ASN A 167 -12.33 7.97 -25.47
C ASN A 167 -11.07 7.26 -24.97
N LEU A 168 -11.22 6.08 -24.34
CA LEU A 168 -10.11 5.26 -23.83
C LEU A 168 -9.06 4.97 -24.92
N ALA A 169 -9.47 4.92 -26.19
CA ALA A 169 -8.58 4.72 -27.34
C ALA A 169 -7.60 5.90 -27.59
N GLU A 170 -7.69 7.00 -26.83
CA GLU A 170 -6.73 8.10 -26.84
C GLU A 170 -5.89 8.20 -25.55
N GLN A 171 -6.12 7.31 -24.59
CA GLN A 171 -5.53 7.36 -23.26
C GLN A 171 -4.33 6.42 -23.11
N THR A 172 -3.45 6.75 -22.17
CA THR A 172 -2.34 5.89 -21.75
C THR A 172 -2.61 5.28 -20.39
N ILE A 173 -2.49 3.96 -20.27
CA ILE A 173 -2.57 3.25 -18.99
C ILE A 173 -1.19 2.70 -18.60
N ILE A 174 -0.93 2.64 -17.30
CA ILE A 174 0.22 1.94 -16.73
C ILE A 174 -0.24 0.72 -15.92
N GLU A 175 0.37 -0.43 -16.17
CA GLU A 175 0.30 -1.60 -15.32
C GLU A 175 1.62 -1.74 -14.56
N PHE A 176 1.56 -1.73 -13.23
CA PHE A 176 2.70 -2.07 -12.38
C PHE A 176 2.60 -3.54 -12.00
N GLY A 177 3.72 -4.27 -12.13
CA GLY A 177 3.80 -5.71 -11.90
C GLY A 177 2.97 -6.54 -12.89
N PRO A 178 3.21 -6.43 -14.22
CA PRO A 178 2.48 -7.20 -15.22
C PRO A 178 2.73 -8.73 -15.12
N GLY A 179 3.75 -9.16 -14.38
CA GLY A 179 4.15 -10.56 -14.27
C GLY A 179 4.48 -11.15 -15.65
N GLU A 180 3.79 -12.23 -16.03
CA GLU A 180 3.94 -12.85 -17.36
C GLU A 180 3.14 -12.15 -18.46
N GLY A 181 2.42 -11.08 -18.15
CA GLY A 181 1.74 -10.20 -19.11
C GLY A 181 0.30 -10.56 -19.44
N HIS A 182 -0.31 -11.53 -18.75
CA HIS A 182 -1.68 -12.00 -19.06
C HIS A 182 -2.76 -10.90 -19.01
N PHE A 183 -2.56 -9.85 -18.22
CA PHE A 183 -3.48 -8.73 -18.13
C PHE A 183 -3.24 -7.66 -19.22
N LEU A 184 -2.10 -7.71 -19.92
CA LEU A 184 -1.74 -6.70 -20.92
C LEU A 184 -2.65 -6.73 -22.16
N ARG A 185 -3.23 -7.89 -22.50
CA ARG A 185 -4.11 -8.04 -23.66
C ARG A 185 -5.35 -7.13 -23.58
N PRO A 186 -6.22 -7.25 -22.56
CA PRO A 186 -7.40 -6.39 -22.47
C PRO A 186 -7.04 -4.90 -22.38
N LEU A 187 -5.89 -4.55 -21.77
CA LEU A 187 -5.40 -3.17 -21.75
C LEU A 187 -4.99 -2.68 -23.14
N SER A 188 -4.21 -3.49 -23.87
CA SER A 188 -3.71 -3.19 -25.21
C SER A 188 -4.82 -3.00 -26.23
N GLU A 189 -5.89 -3.81 -26.13
CA GLU A 189 -7.07 -3.74 -27.01
C GLU A 189 -7.94 -2.49 -26.73
N THR A 190 -7.80 -1.86 -25.56
CA THR A 190 -8.69 -0.78 -25.09
C THR A 190 -8.04 0.60 -25.13
N TYR A 191 -6.78 0.68 -24.71
CA TYR A 191 -6.05 1.94 -24.56
C TYR A 191 -5.16 2.21 -25.77
N LYS A 192 -4.88 3.50 -26.02
CA LYS A 192 -3.95 3.89 -27.10
C LYS A 192 -2.57 3.28 -26.91
N SER A 193 -2.08 3.35 -25.68
CA SER A 193 -0.76 2.87 -25.27
C SER A 193 -0.79 2.33 -23.85
N VAL A 194 -0.07 1.24 -23.65
CA VAL A 194 0.11 0.59 -22.35
C VAL A 194 1.57 0.69 -21.95
N ILE A 195 1.82 1.01 -20.68
CA ILE A 195 3.16 0.98 -20.09
C ILE A 195 3.16 -0.15 -19.07
N ALA A 196 4.07 -1.11 -19.22
CA ALA A 196 4.22 -2.27 -18.36
C ALA A 196 5.52 -2.13 -17.57
N ILE A 197 5.43 -1.94 -16.25
CA ILE A 197 6.59 -1.74 -15.37
C ILE A 197 6.73 -2.89 -14.40
N ASP A 198 7.92 -3.48 -14.36
CA ASP A 198 8.26 -4.54 -13.41
C ASP A 198 9.69 -4.35 -12.88
N ASN A 199 9.95 -4.79 -11.66
CA ASN A 199 11.29 -4.72 -11.04
C ASN A 199 12.18 -5.91 -11.44
N SER A 200 11.63 -6.90 -12.15
CA SER A 200 12.31 -8.09 -12.62
C SER A 200 12.46 -8.09 -14.13
N GLN A 201 13.72 -8.09 -14.59
CA GLN A 201 14.02 -8.19 -16.01
C GLN A 201 13.50 -9.50 -16.63
N ASP A 202 13.52 -10.59 -15.87
CA ASP A 202 13.04 -11.90 -16.32
C ASP A 202 11.52 -11.89 -16.55
N MET A 203 10.76 -11.24 -15.66
CA MET A 203 9.30 -11.10 -15.84
C MET A 203 8.98 -10.22 -17.04
N LEU A 204 9.70 -9.11 -17.24
CA LEU A 204 9.53 -8.30 -18.46
C LEU A 204 9.85 -9.08 -19.73
N ASN A 205 10.83 -9.98 -19.71
CA ASN A 205 11.14 -10.82 -20.86
C ASN A 205 9.98 -11.79 -21.16
N LYS A 206 9.37 -12.40 -20.13
CA LYS A 206 8.17 -13.25 -20.27
C LYS A 206 6.98 -12.45 -20.80
N ALA A 207 6.69 -11.29 -20.22
CA ALA A 207 5.61 -10.40 -20.65
C ALA A 207 5.78 -9.90 -22.09
N ARG A 208 7.02 -9.60 -22.52
CA ARG A 208 7.33 -9.27 -23.92
C ARG A 208 7.07 -10.45 -24.86
N ALA A 209 7.46 -11.66 -24.47
CA ALA A 209 7.20 -12.86 -25.26
C ALA A 209 5.68 -13.12 -25.41
N PHE A 210 4.92 -12.96 -24.33
CA PHE A 210 3.46 -13.04 -24.35
C PHE A 210 2.83 -11.97 -25.27
N ALA A 211 3.25 -10.72 -25.14
CA ALA A 211 2.76 -9.63 -26.01
C ALA A 211 3.06 -9.90 -27.49
N LEU A 212 4.24 -10.45 -27.80
CA LEU A 212 4.60 -10.84 -29.16
C LEU A 212 3.72 -11.98 -29.69
N SER A 213 3.43 -13.00 -28.87
CA SER A 213 2.58 -14.13 -29.27
C SER A 213 1.12 -13.71 -29.50
N GLU A 214 0.64 -12.71 -28.75
CA GLU A 214 -0.71 -12.16 -28.88
C GLU A 214 -0.79 -11.02 -29.93
N GLY A 215 0.33 -10.61 -30.53
CA GLY A 215 0.37 -9.54 -31.55
C GLY A 215 0.11 -8.14 -30.99
N LEU A 216 0.42 -7.90 -29.72
CA LEU A 216 0.21 -6.62 -29.04
C LEU A 216 1.36 -5.65 -29.35
N ASN A 217 1.05 -4.53 -30.02
CA ASN A 217 2.06 -3.64 -30.59
C ASN A 217 2.17 -2.26 -29.92
N ASN A 218 1.29 -1.96 -28.96
CA ASN A 218 1.19 -0.66 -28.29
C ASN A 218 1.66 -0.69 -26.82
N ILE A 219 2.56 -1.61 -26.48
CA ILE A 219 3.06 -1.80 -25.11
C ILE A 219 4.52 -1.36 -25.01
N THR A 220 4.81 -0.49 -24.04
CA THR A 220 6.18 -0.11 -23.64
C THR A 220 6.55 -0.84 -22.35
N PHE A 221 7.67 -1.55 -22.33
CA PHE A 221 8.12 -2.33 -21.18
C PHE A 221 9.31 -1.65 -20.50
N GLU A 222 9.20 -1.37 -19.20
CA GLU A 222 10.22 -0.64 -18.43
C GLU A 222 10.65 -1.40 -17.18
N LEU A 223 11.97 -1.52 -16.99
CA LEU A 223 12.55 -2.06 -15.77
C LEU A 223 12.56 -0.98 -14.69
N GLY A 224 11.83 -1.20 -13.61
CA GLY A 224 11.75 -0.26 -12.50
C GLY A 224 10.54 -0.50 -11.59
N ASP A 225 10.23 0.53 -10.82
CA ASP A 225 9.09 0.61 -9.91
C ASP A 225 8.39 1.97 -10.04
N THR A 226 7.35 2.19 -9.22
CA THR A 226 6.62 3.46 -9.17
C THR A 226 7.54 4.65 -8.88
N HIS A 227 8.53 4.48 -8.01
CA HIS A 227 9.46 5.54 -7.63
C HIS A 227 10.32 5.99 -8.82
N SER A 228 10.88 5.03 -9.55
CA SER A 228 11.70 5.26 -10.73
C SER A 228 10.91 5.96 -11.84
N TYR A 229 9.67 5.52 -12.10
CA TYR A 229 8.81 6.13 -13.11
C TYR A 229 8.41 7.55 -12.72
N LYS A 230 8.03 7.78 -11.45
CA LYS A 230 7.75 9.12 -10.92
C LYS A 230 8.94 10.07 -11.14
N ASN A 231 10.16 9.60 -10.88
CA ASN A 231 11.37 10.41 -11.09
C ASN A 231 11.57 10.77 -12.57
N LEU A 232 11.24 9.86 -13.50
CA LEU A 232 11.26 10.15 -14.93
C LEU A 232 10.17 11.15 -15.33
N CYS A 233 8.96 11.05 -14.77
CA CYS A 233 7.91 12.05 -14.95
C CYS A 233 8.34 13.44 -14.47
N ASN A 234 8.95 13.52 -13.29
CA ASN A 234 9.44 14.79 -12.72
C ASN A 234 10.53 15.45 -13.60
N LYS A 235 11.30 14.64 -14.35
CA LYS A 235 12.31 15.12 -15.30
C LYS A 235 11.75 15.40 -16.70
N ASN A 236 10.44 15.23 -16.90
CA ASN A 236 9.78 15.28 -18.21
C ASN A 236 10.31 14.25 -19.23
N GLU A 237 10.91 13.16 -18.75
CA GLU A 237 11.39 12.05 -19.59
C GLU A 237 10.28 11.00 -19.85
N ARG A 238 9.20 11.05 -19.07
CA ARG A 238 7.99 10.25 -19.22
C ARG A 238 6.73 11.09 -19.01
N PRO A 239 5.62 10.79 -19.72
CA PRO A 239 4.38 11.51 -19.54
C PRO A 239 3.67 11.07 -18.24
N GLN A 240 2.77 11.92 -17.75
CA GLN A 240 1.74 11.45 -16.84
C GLN A 240 0.71 10.60 -17.61
N VAL A 241 0.07 9.67 -16.91
CA VAL A 241 -0.84 8.67 -17.51
C VAL A 241 -2.29 8.89 -17.08
N ASP A 242 -3.22 8.29 -17.82
CA ASP A 242 -4.66 8.48 -17.66
C ASP A 242 -5.32 7.45 -16.75
N ALA A 243 -4.66 6.31 -16.51
CA ALA A 243 -5.08 5.30 -15.53
C ALA A 243 -3.87 4.48 -15.06
N ALA A 244 -3.96 3.90 -13.86
CA ALA A 244 -2.98 2.96 -13.32
C ALA A 244 -3.69 1.72 -12.75
N VAL A 245 -3.06 0.55 -12.90
CA VAL A 245 -3.56 -0.70 -12.35
C VAL A 245 -2.45 -1.50 -11.69
N MET A 246 -2.80 -2.16 -10.58
CA MET A 246 -1.93 -3.07 -9.84
C MET A 246 -2.74 -4.30 -9.41
N ASN A 247 -2.38 -5.46 -9.93
CA ASN A 247 -3.03 -6.72 -9.58
C ASN A 247 -2.03 -7.63 -8.88
N MET A 248 -2.27 -7.95 -7.60
CA MET A 248 -1.44 -8.84 -6.78
C MET A 248 0.02 -8.37 -6.66
N VAL A 249 0.21 -7.08 -6.36
CA VAL A 249 1.55 -6.45 -6.34
C VAL A 249 1.88 -5.85 -4.97
N LEU A 250 0.95 -5.20 -4.29
CA LEU A 250 1.25 -4.40 -3.10
C LEU A 250 1.81 -5.27 -1.97
N HIS A 251 1.35 -6.52 -1.83
CA HIS A 251 1.85 -7.44 -0.79
C HIS A 251 3.31 -7.88 -1.00
N HIS A 252 3.90 -7.58 -2.16
CA HIS A 252 5.30 -7.83 -2.48
C HIS A 252 6.18 -6.57 -2.43
N VAL A 253 5.56 -5.39 -2.23
CA VAL A 253 6.26 -4.10 -2.20
C VAL A 253 6.79 -3.78 -0.79
N PRO A 254 8.05 -3.33 -0.65
CA PRO A 254 8.66 -2.97 0.64
C PRO A 254 7.97 -1.88 1.47
N ALA A 255 7.40 -0.88 0.78
CA ALA A 255 6.74 0.28 1.36
C ALA A 255 5.40 0.56 0.63
N PRO A 256 4.33 -0.21 0.90
CA PRO A 256 3.07 -0.13 0.16
C PRO A 256 2.42 1.26 0.19
N ALA A 257 2.53 2.00 1.30
CA ALA A 257 1.99 3.35 1.40
C ALA A 257 2.63 4.34 0.41
N GLN A 258 3.93 4.17 0.13
CA GLN A 258 4.67 5.04 -0.79
C GLN A 258 4.17 4.88 -2.24
N ILE A 259 3.63 3.70 -2.59
CA ILE A 259 3.02 3.46 -3.91
C ILE A 259 1.91 4.45 -4.20
N PHE A 260 1.04 4.72 -3.23
CA PHE A 260 -0.06 5.66 -3.41
C PHE A 260 0.45 7.08 -3.69
N ILE A 261 1.47 7.53 -2.95
CA ILE A 261 2.09 8.84 -3.16
C ILE A 261 2.72 8.93 -4.56
N ASP A 262 3.43 7.87 -4.97
CA ASP A 262 4.13 7.85 -6.25
C ASP A 262 3.15 7.80 -7.42
N VAL A 263 2.14 6.93 -7.35
CA VAL A 263 1.11 6.81 -8.39
C VAL A 263 0.26 8.07 -8.47
N TYR A 264 -0.04 8.74 -7.34
CA TYR A 264 -0.72 10.03 -7.36
C TYR A 264 0.05 11.08 -8.16
N ALA A 265 1.39 11.11 -8.07
CA ALA A 265 2.22 12.02 -8.85
C ALA A 265 2.27 11.67 -10.35
N ILE A 266 2.17 10.38 -10.68
CA ILE A 266 2.21 9.84 -12.05
C ILE A 266 0.89 10.06 -12.81
N LEU A 267 -0.25 10.03 -12.10
CA LEU A 267 -1.58 10.18 -12.71
C LEU A 267 -1.92 11.63 -13.05
N LYS A 268 -2.62 11.83 -14.17
CA LYS A 268 -3.26 13.11 -14.50
C LYS A 268 -4.43 13.40 -13.55
N PRO A 269 -4.83 14.67 -13.38
CA PRO A 269 -6.06 14.99 -12.63
C PRO A 269 -7.30 14.36 -13.27
N GLY A 270 -8.13 13.73 -12.46
CA GLY A 270 -9.34 13.01 -12.90
C GLY A 270 -9.13 11.53 -13.27
N SER A 271 -7.90 11.03 -13.22
CA SER A 271 -7.53 9.65 -13.55
C SER A 271 -7.70 8.69 -12.39
N SER A 272 -7.86 7.40 -12.71
CA SER A 272 -8.05 6.35 -11.70
C SER A 272 -6.81 5.50 -11.42
N LEU A 273 -6.76 4.99 -10.21
CA LEU A 273 -5.90 3.89 -9.76
C LEU A 273 -6.81 2.72 -9.36
N VAL A 274 -6.65 1.56 -10.01
CA VAL A 274 -7.28 0.31 -9.59
C VAL A 274 -6.27 -0.60 -8.92
N ILE A 275 -6.58 -1.03 -7.71
CA ILE A 275 -5.79 -1.99 -6.94
C ILE A 275 -6.64 -3.22 -6.72
N CYS A 276 -6.08 -4.37 -7.06
CA CYS A 276 -6.62 -5.68 -6.75
C CYS A 276 -5.57 -6.45 -5.96
N ASP A 277 -5.81 -6.70 -4.67
CA ASP A 277 -4.81 -7.31 -3.80
C ASP A 277 -5.46 -8.18 -2.72
N LEU A 278 -4.64 -8.90 -1.94
CA LEU A 278 -5.11 -9.78 -0.88
C LEU A 278 -5.69 -8.95 0.28
N ALA A 279 -6.88 -9.33 0.73
CA ALA A 279 -7.34 -8.98 2.06
C ALA A 279 -6.48 -9.71 3.09
N HIS A 280 -6.29 -9.09 4.26
CA HIS A 280 -5.47 -9.66 5.32
C HIS A 280 -5.88 -11.11 5.64
N HIS A 281 -4.89 -11.99 5.76
CA HIS A 281 -5.08 -13.41 6.04
C HIS A 281 -3.98 -13.94 6.97
N ASN A 282 -4.21 -15.12 7.56
CA ASN A 282 -3.25 -15.75 8.48
C ASN A 282 -2.55 -16.97 7.86
N GLN A 283 -2.37 -16.98 6.53
CA GLN A 283 -1.82 -18.14 5.81
C GLN A 283 -0.32 -17.98 5.54
N GLU A 284 0.50 -18.39 6.51
CA GLU A 284 1.96 -18.16 6.50
C GLU A 284 2.70 -18.81 5.31
N TRP A 285 2.18 -19.91 4.77
CA TRP A 285 2.78 -20.62 3.63
C TRP A 285 2.95 -19.75 2.38
N ALA A 286 2.11 -18.72 2.23
CA ALA A 286 2.17 -17.79 1.11
C ALA A 286 3.48 -16.98 1.09
N ARG A 287 4.04 -16.66 2.26
CA ARG A 287 5.36 -16.00 2.34
C ARG A 287 6.50 -16.89 1.86
N GLU A 288 6.47 -18.15 2.30
CA GLU A 288 7.52 -19.13 1.99
C GLU A 288 7.46 -19.58 0.53
N SER A 289 6.25 -19.67 -0.03
CA SER A 289 6.00 -20.23 -1.37
C SER A 289 5.84 -19.16 -2.44
N CYS A 290 5.16 -18.04 -2.14
CA CYS A 290 4.78 -17.02 -3.13
C CYS A 290 5.59 -15.72 -3.01
N GLY A 291 6.35 -15.56 -1.92
CA GLY A 291 7.22 -14.39 -1.73
C GLY A 291 6.52 -13.19 -1.13
N ASP A 292 5.36 -13.41 -0.51
CA ASP A 292 4.60 -12.36 0.16
C ASP A 292 5.46 -11.71 1.26
N LEU A 293 5.64 -10.39 1.17
CA LEU A 293 6.21 -9.60 2.26
C LEU A 293 5.15 -9.32 3.34
N TRP A 294 3.89 -9.20 2.90
CA TRP A 294 2.73 -8.88 3.73
C TRP A 294 1.64 -9.92 3.49
N LEU A 295 0.99 -10.42 4.54
CA LEU A 295 -0.12 -11.38 4.41
C LEU A 295 -1.45 -10.68 4.06
N GLY A 296 -1.43 -9.85 3.01
CA GLY A 296 -2.53 -8.98 2.61
C GLY A 296 -2.74 -7.77 3.52
N PHE A 297 -3.76 -6.98 3.21
CA PHE A 297 -4.02 -5.70 3.85
C PHE A 297 -5.44 -5.57 4.38
N GLU A 298 -5.60 -4.75 5.41
CA GLU A 298 -6.94 -4.36 5.85
C GLU A 298 -7.55 -3.32 4.89
N ALA A 299 -8.86 -3.36 4.73
CA ALA A 299 -9.58 -2.45 3.84
C ALA A 299 -9.31 -0.97 4.14
N GLN A 300 -9.37 -0.64 5.41
CA GLN A 300 -9.22 0.71 5.92
C GLN A 300 -7.77 1.20 5.88
N GLU A 301 -6.81 0.28 5.80
CA GLU A 301 -5.39 0.60 5.64
C GLU A 301 -5.11 1.13 4.22
N LEU A 302 -5.59 0.43 3.18
CA LEU A 302 -5.49 0.89 1.79
C LEU A 302 -6.19 2.25 1.59
N LEU A 303 -7.39 2.39 2.16
CA LEU A 303 -8.15 3.65 2.12
C LEU A 303 -7.35 4.80 2.76
N SER A 304 -6.78 4.57 3.94
CA SER A 304 -6.02 5.58 4.66
C SER A 304 -4.76 6.02 3.89
N TRP A 305 -4.06 5.08 3.24
CA TRP A 305 -2.90 5.42 2.40
C TRP A 305 -3.31 6.22 1.16
N ALA A 306 -4.41 5.85 0.52
CA ALA A 306 -4.95 6.55 -0.63
C ALA A 306 -5.36 7.99 -0.29
N GLU A 307 -6.14 8.18 0.78
CA GLU A 307 -6.59 9.51 1.23
C GLU A 307 -5.42 10.43 1.57
N ARG A 308 -4.38 9.90 2.24
CA ARG A 308 -3.16 10.66 2.55
C ARG A 308 -2.39 11.08 1.30
N ALA A 309 -2.38 10.26 0.25
CA ALA A 309 -1.79 10.64 -1.03
C ALA A 309 -2.65 11.66 -1.82
N GLY A 310 -3.92 11.86 -1.43
CA GLY A 310 -4.85 12.79 -2.05
C GLY A 310 -5.90 12.12 -2.96
N PHE A 311 -5.97 10.79 -2.97
CA PHE A 311 -7.01 10.07 -3.69
C PHE A 311 -8.35 10.08 -2.94
N ILE A 312 -9.43 9.84 -3.69
CA ILE A 312 -10.77 9.58 -3.16
C ILE A 312 -11.18 8.17 -3.59
N GLU A 313 -11.67 7.34 -2.67
CA GLU A 313 -12.23 6.02 -3.04
C GLU A 313 -13.56 6.22 -3.79
N GLU A 314 -13.63 5.69 -5.01
CA GLU A 314 -14.84 5.72 -5.83
C GLU A 314 -15.65 4.44 -5.62
N LYS A 315 -14.99 3.29 -5.62
CA LYS A 315 -15.61 1.97 -5.52
C LYS A 315 -14.70 0.99 -4.80
N ASN A 316 -15.33 0.06 -4.09
CA ASN A 316 -14.68 -1.10 -3.50
C ASN A 316 -15.54 -2.36 -3.69
N ALA A 317 -14.89 -3.51 -3.77
CA ALA A 317 -15.53 -4.82 -3.85
C ALA A 317 -14.62 -5.89 -3.23
N PHE A 318 -15.21 -7.03 -2.87
CA PHE A 318 -14.48 -8.20 -2.40
C PHE A 318 -14.83 -9.42 -3.25
N ILE A 319 -13.82 -10.22 -3.57
CA ILE A 319 -13.96 -11.52 -4.21
C ILE A 319 -13.55 -12.57 -3.19
N GLY A 320 -14.52 -13.37 -2.74
CA GLY A 320 -14.25 -14.51 -1.86
C GLY A 320 -13.65 -15.68 -2.64
N LEU A 321 -12.60 -16.30 -2.11
CA LEU A 321 -11.97 -17.47 -2.69
C LEU A 321 -12.23 -18.71 -1.81
N ARG A 322 -12.19 -19.90 -2.41
CA ARG A 322 -12.54 -21.16 -1.71
C ARG A 322 -11.46 -21.67 -0.75
N ASN A 323 -10.26 -21.13 -0.82
CA ASN A 323 -9.06 -21.55 -0.11
C ASN A 323 -8.73 -20.64 1.11
N GLY A 324 -9.72 -19.88 1.61
CA GLY A 324 -9.53 -19.03 2.78
C GLY A 324 -8.80 -17.71 2.50
N PHE A 325 -8.59 -17.37 1.23
CA PHE A 325 -8.19 -16.03 0.82
C PHE A 325 -9.42 -15.23 0.42
N GLN A 326 -9.29 -13.92 0.53
CA GLN A 326 -10.22 -12.97 -0.04
C GLN A 326 -9.40 -11.93 -0.78
N ILE A 327 -9.85 -11.55 -1.95
CA ILE A 327 -9.27 -10.45 -2.71
C ILE A 327 -10.15 -9.22 -2.51
N GLN A 328 -9.52 -8.07 -2.34
CA GLN A 328 -10.18 -6.78 -2.35
C GLN A 328 -9.83 -6.02 -3.63
N LEU A 329 -10.84 -5.43 -4.25
CA LEU A 329 -10.70 -4.57 -5.42
C LEU A 329 -11.10 -3.17 -5.01
N ARG A 330 -10.23 -2.20 -5.30
CA ARG A 330 -10.44 -0.80 -4.93
C ARG A 330 -10.13 0.09 -6.11
N LYS A 331 -11.01 1.06 -6.34
CA LYS A 331 -10.81 2.12 -7.31
C LYS A 331 -10.72 3.45 -6.60
N PHE A 332 -9.62 4.13 -6.85
CA PHE A 332 -9.30 5.44 -6.32
C PHE A 332 -9.23 6.44 -7.47
N ILE A 333 -9.70 7.67 -7.25
CA ILE A 333 -9.67 8.75 -8.24
C ILE A 333 -8.79 9.89 -7.74
N LYS A 334 -7.90 10.36 -8.61
CA LYS A 334 -7.20 11.63 -8.40
C LYS A 334 -8.15 12.78 -8.73
N PRO A 335 -8.50 13.68 -7.79
CA PRO A 335 -9.44 14.75 -8.06
C PRO A 335 -8.93 15.73 -9.13
N ILE A 336 -9.84 16.33 -9.90
CA ILE A 336 -9.51 17.28 -10.99
C ILE A 336 -9.00 18.62 -10.45
N ASN A 337 -9.36 18.95 -9.21
CA ASN A 337 -8.98 20.19 -8.56
C ASN A 337 -8.20 19.89 -7.28
N SER A 338 -6.88 20.07 -7.32
CA SER A 338 -6.10 20.39 -6.12
C SER A 338 -5.73 21.86 -6.17
N SER A 339 -6.73 22.73 -6.04
CA SER A 339 -6.49 24.07 -5.51
C SER A 339 -6.17 23.87 -4.04
N ILE A 340 -4.89 23.74 -3.71
CA ILE A 340 -4.41 23.91 -2.34
C ILE A 340 -4.76 25.36 -1.97
N ASN A 341 -5.74 25.53 -1.09
CA ASN A 341 -5.85 26.74 -0.27
C ASN A 341 -5.05 26.50 1.01
#